data_AF-A0A7Y2VRJ3-F1
#
_entry.id   AF-A0A7Y2VRJ3-F1
#
_cell.length_a   1.000
_cell.length_b   1.000
_cell.length_c   1.000
_cell.angle_alpha   90.00
_cell.angle_beta   90.00
_cell.angle_gamma   90.00
#
_symmetry.space_group_name_H-M   'P 1'
#
loop_
_entity.id
_entity.type
_entity.pdbx_description
1 polymer ?
#
loop_
_entity_poly.entity_id
_entity_poly.type
_entity_poly.pdbx_seq_one_letter_code
_entity_poly.pdbx_strand_id
1 'polypeptide(L)'
;FVADQFQAHVIWFGANPMLPGRRYILRTETDSVSATVTALKHQVNINSFAREAAKSLQMNEVGVCNISTQAPIAFDAYKDNRSTGNFILVDRATNATVGAGMIDFPLRRADNVHWQVTDVNKGARAATKSQRPGVLWFTGLSGSGKSTIANALDRLLHARGKHTYMLDGDNVRHGLNRDLGFTEADRVENIRRVAEVAKLMADAGLIVLVSLISPFRDERRMARELMEEDEFIEIFVDTPLDECARRDPKGLYEKAFAGKIANFTGVSSPYEVPESPELRLETVGHEPAALALKIEQFLERRMEEK
;
A
#
# COMPACT_ATOMS: atom_id res chain seq x y z
N PHE A 1 7.68 9.64 -27.71
CA PHE A 1 7.06 8.36 -27.30
C PHE A 1 5.74 8.63 -26.59
N VAL A 2 4.81 7.67 -26.62
CA VAL A 2 3.62 7.67 -25.74
C VAL A 2 3.63 6.34 -24.99
N ALA A 3 3.78 6.37 -23.67
CA ALA A 3 3.81 5.16 -22.83
C ALA A 3 3.46 5.51 -21.38
N ASP A 4 3.06 4.50 -20.62
CA ASP A 4 2.81 4.58 -19.18
C ASP A 4 3.97 4.04 -18.34
N GLN A 5 5.02 3.51 -18.97
CA GLN A 5 6.22 3.03 -18.32
C GLN A 5 7.48 3.43 -19.06
N PHE A 6 8.50 3.86 -18.31
CA PHE A 6 9.79 4.26 -18.87
C PHE A 6 10.91 4.11 -17.85
N GLN A 7 12.14 4.11 -18.37
CA GLN A 7 13.35 4.19 -17.57
C GLN A 7 13.84 5.63 -17.53
N ALA A 8 14.34 6.04 -16.37
CA ALA A 8 14.91 7.36 -16.19
C ALA A 8 16.08 7.34 -15.21
N HIS A 9 17.01 8.26 -15.41
CA HIS A 9 17.96 8.68 -14.38
C HIS A 9 17.25 9.67 -13.47
N VAL A 10 17.23 9.41 -12.16
CA VAL A 10 16.58 10.24 -11.16
C VAL A 10 17.61 10.70 -10.14
N ILE A 11 17.64 12.01 -9.89
CA ILE A 11 18.29 12.59 -8.72
C ILE A 11 17.25 12.83 -7.64
N TRP A 12 17.57 12.45 -6.42
CA TRP A 12 16.67 12.60 -5.27
C TRP A 12 17.01 13.82 -4.43
N PHE A 13 16.01 14.59 -4.04
CA PHE A 13 16.13 15.81 -3.23
C PHE A 13 15.42 15.69 -1.88
N GLY A 14 14.52 14.72 -1.73
CA GLY A 14 13.73 14.54 -0.52
C GLY A 14 14.60 14.15 0.69
N ALA A 15 14.28 14.71 1.85
CA ALA A 15 14.91 14.33 3.12
C ALA A 15 14.57 12.87 3.49
N ASN A 16 13.36 12.42 3.15
CA ASN A 16 12.97 11.01 3.26
C ASN A 16 13.50 10.24 2.04
N PRO A 17 14.09 9.03 2.22
CA PRO A 17 14.60 8.25 1.10
C PRO A 17 13.50 7.90 0.09
N MET A 18 13.85 7.88 -1.20
CA MET A 18 12.99 7.30 -2.22
C MET A 18 12.93 5.80 -2.07
N LEU A 19 11.72 5.27 -1.87
CA LEU A 19 11.45 3.84 -1.81
C LEU A 19 10.61 3.42 -3.02
N PRO A 20 11.01 2.36 -3.76
CA PRO A 20 10.15 1.80 -4.78
C PRO A 20 8.76 1.42 -4.23
N GLY A 21 7.72 1.67 -5.02
CA GLY A 21 6.32 1.41 -4.65
C GLY A 21 5.57 2.62 -4.09
N ARG A 22 6.25 3.68 -3.66
CA ARG A 22 5.59 4.94 -3.27
C ARG A 22 5.13 5.74 -4.50
N ARG A 23 3.96 6.36 -4.36
CA ARG A 23 3.33 7.22 -5.38
C ARG A 23 3.76 8.67 -5.19
N TYR A 24 4.02 9.32 -6.31
CA TYR A 24 4.38 10.73 -6.44
C TYR A 24 3.52 11.36 -7.54
N ILE A 25 3.50 12.69 -7.61
CA ILE A 25 3.04 13.37 -8.82
C ILE A 25 4.28 13.54 -9.70
N LEU A 26 4.23 12.96 -10.90
CA LEU A 26 5.20 13.22 -11.93
C LEU A 26 4.70 14.35 -12.81
N ARG A 27 5.49 15.42 -12.91
CA ARG A 27 5.19 16.56 -13.74
C ARG A 27 6.24 16.71 -14.82
N THR A 28 5.77 16.70 -16.06
CA THR A 28 6.53 17.04 -17.26
C THR A 28 6.19 18.48 -17.67
N GLU A 29 6.78 18.95 -18.77
CA GLU A 29 6.45 20.26 -19.35
C GLU A 29 4.96 20.36 -19.74
N THR A 30 4.38 19.27 -20.26
CA THR A 30 3.06 19.28 -20.88
C THR A 30 1.97 18.59 -20.05
N ASP A 31 2.34 17.84 -19.01
CA ASP A 31 1.42 16.97 -18.28
C ASP A 31 1.81 16.77 -16.81
N SER A 32 0.85 16.44 -15.97
CA SER A 32 1.02 16.11 -14.56
C SER A 32 0.17 14.90 -14.20
N VAL A 33 0.82 13.78 -13.90
CA VAL A 33 0.17 12.47 -13.69
C VAL A 33 0.67 11.81 -12.41
N SER A 34 -0.16 10.99 -11.77
CA SER A 34 0.29 10.12 -10.69
C SER A 34 1.30 9.10 -11.21
N ALA A 35 2.42 8.92 -10.51
CA ALA A 35 3.46 7.99 -10.90
C ALA A 35 4.07 7.27 -9.71
N THR A 36 4.58 6.06 -9.96
CA THR A 36 5.25 5.22 -8.96
C THR A 36 6.63 4.87 -9.49
N VAL A 37 7.66 5.01 -8.66
CA VAL A 37 8.96 4.38 -8.94
C VAL A 37 8.79 2.89 -8.69
N THR A 38 8.77 2.08 -9.75
CA THR A 38 8.48 0.65 -9.64
C THR A 38 9.69 -0.18 -9.26
N ALA A 39 10.89 0.26 -9.68
CA ALA A 39 12.14 -0.40 -9.35
C ALA A 39 13.30 0.59 -9.40
N LEU A 40 14.20 0.51 -8.41
CA LEU A 40 15.54 1.08 -8.47
C LEU A 40 16.48 -0.01 -9.00
N LYS A 41 17.04 0.18 -10.21
CA LYS A 41 17.94 -0.81 -10.81
C LYS A 41 19.31 -0.80 -10.16
N HIS A 42 19.86 0.39 -9.99
CA HIS A 42 21.14 0.63 -9.34
C HIS A 42 21.26 2.12 -9.03
N GLN A 43 22.04 2.43 -8.01
CA GLN A 43 22.55 3.76 -7.74
C GLN A 43 23.77 4.03 -8.63
N VAL A 44 23.97 5.29 -9.00
CA VAL A 44 25.15 5.76 -9.71
C VAL A 44 25.96 6.61 -8.74
N ASN A 45 27.17 6.16 -8.43
CA ASN A 45 28.10 6.93 -7.62
C ASN A 45 28.53 8.18 -8.39
N ILE A 46 28.34 9.36 -7.82
CA ILE A 46 28.57 10.63 -8.53
C ILE A 46 30.07 10.89 -8.78
N ASN A 47 30.94 10.34 -7.93
CA ASN A 47 32.39 10.55 -8.04
C ASN A 47 33.05 9.55 -8.99
N SER A 48 32.60 8.29 -8.97
CA SER A 48 33.22 7.21 -9.74
C SER A 48 32.43 6.78 -10.98
N PHE A 49 31.18 7.21 -11.10
CA PHE A 49 30.19 6.71 -12.07
C PHE A 49 29.96 5.19 -11.99
N ALA A 50 30.38 4.55 -10.90
CA ALA A 50 30.17 3.14 -10.66
C ALA A 50 28.68 2.86 -10.40
N ARG A 51 28.23 1.68 -10.84
CA ARG A 51 26.87 1.18 -10.59
C ARG A 51 26.88 0.36 -9.32
N GLU A 52 26.10 0.80 -8.34
CA GLU A 52 26.03 0.17 -7.02
C GLU A 52 24.61 -0.38 -6.79
N ALA A 53 24.53 -1.57 -6.19
CA ALA A 53 23.23 -2.14 -5.84
C ALA A 53 22.65 -1.35 -4.67
N ALA A 54 21.46 -0.79 -4.86
CA ALA A 54 20.75 0.00 -3.85
C ALA A 54 19.28 -0.37 -3.82
N LYS A 55 18.67 -0.29 -2.63
CA LYS A 55 17.23 -0.53 -2.43
C LYS A 55 16.42 0.77 -2.31
N SER A 56 17.09 1.90 -2.11
CA SER A 56 16.50 3.24 -1.99
C SER A 56 17.48 4.29 -2.49
N LEU A 57 17.02 5.52 -2.71
CA LEU A 57 17.88 6.69 -2.95
C LEU A 57 17.75 7.68 -1.81
N GLN A 58 18.87 8.05 -1.20
CA GLN A 58 18.99 9.11 -0.21
C GLN A 58 19.06 10.49 -0.89
N MET A 59 18.97 11.55 -0.09
CA MET A 59 19.11 12.92 -0.57
C MET A 59 20.45 13.11 -1.31
N ASN A 60 20.37 13.76 -2.48
CA ASN A 60 21.47 14.01 -3.42
C ASN A 60 22.04 12.76 -4.11
N GLU A 61 21.42 11.59 -3.96
CA GLU A 61 21.84 10.41 -4.71
C GLU A 61 21.16 10.35 -6.08
N VAL A 62 21.85 9.72 -7.03
CA VAL A 62 21.36 9.48 -8.38
C VAL A 62 21.17 7.99 -8.59
N GLY A 63 20.05 7.60 -9.19
CA GLY A 63 19.78 6.21 -9.54
C GLY A 63 19.08 6.05 -10.86
N VAL A 64 19.21 4.85 -11.43
CA VAL A 64 18.44 4.45 -12.61
C VAL A 64 17.17 3.76 -12.14
N CYS A 65 16.04 4.38 -12.45
CA CYS A 65 14.72 3.98 -11.97
C CYS A 65 13.83 3.56 -13.14
N ASN A 66 12.99 2.56 -12.92
CA ASN A 66 11.81 2.35 -13.74
C ASN A 66 10.65 3.10 -13.10
N ILE A 67 9.89 3.82 -13.91
CA ILE A 67 8.74 4.63 -13.49
C ILE A 67 7.52 4.13 -14.23
N SER A 68 6.40 4.02 -13.51
CA SER A 68 5.08 3.75 -14.07
C SER A 68 4.16 4.92 -13.75
N THR A 69 3.46 5.43 -14.73
CA THR A 69 2.43 6.46 -14.58
C THR A 69 1.05 5.81 -14.57
N GLN A 70 0.05 6.49 -14.00
CA GLN A 70 -1.34 6.00 -13.93
C GLN A 70 -2.03 6.00 -15.30
N ALA A 71 -1.61 6.90 -16.19
CA ALA A 71 -2.07 6.98 -17.57
C ALA A 71 -0.85 7.16 -18.51
N PRO A 72 -0.95 6.76 -19.79
CA PRO A 72 0.10 7.00 -20.77
C PRO A 72 0.38 8.49 -20.94
N ILE A 73 1.66 8.87 -20.95
CA ILE A 73 2.11 10.25 -21.17
C ILE A 73 2.94 10.36 -22.44
N ALA A 74 2.94 11.54 -23.05
CA ALA A 74 3.83 11.87 -24.17
C ALA A 74 5.17 12.40 -23.65
N PHE A 75 6.28 11.82 -24.10
CA PHE A 75 7.63 12.24 -23.70
C PHE A 75 8.66 11.87 -24.75
N ASP A 76 9.81 12.53 -24.74
CA ASP A 76 10.97 12.17 -25.55
C ASP A 76 12.09 11.57 -24.69
N ALA A 77 13.09 10.95 -25.31
CA ALA A 77 14.32 10.66 -24.59
C ALA A 77 15.05 11.98 -24.32
N TYR A 78 15.57 12.18 -23.11
CA TYR A 78 16.24 13.41 -22.71
C TYR A 78 17.43 13.77 -23.62
N LYS A 79 18.13 12.74 -24.11
CA LYS A 79 19.24 12.90 -25.08
C LYS A 79 18.79 13.51 -26.42
N ASP A 80 17.53 13.30 -26.81
CA ASP A 80 16.98 13.71 -28.10
C ASP A 80 16.24 15.05 -27.94
N ASN A 81 15.47 15.24 -26.86
CA ASN A 81 14.85 16.52 -26.51
C ASN A 81 14.84 16.72 -24.98
N ARG A 82 15.57 17.74 -24.52
CA ARG A 82 15.70 18.06 -23.09
C ARG A 82 14.44 18.67 -22.49
N SER A 83 13.60 19.34 -23.28
CA SER A 83 12.41 20.03 -22.77
C SER A 83 11.32 19.03 -22.38
N THR A 84 11.10 18.02 -23.22
CA THR A 84 10.05 17.00 -23.07
C THR A 84 10.56 15.68 -22.51
N GLY A 85 11.88 15.50 -22.40
CA GLY A 85 12.50 14.32 -21.81
C GLY A 85 12.90 14.48 -20.35
N ASN A 86 12.51 15.58 -19.69
CA ASN A 86 12.73 15.80 -18.26
C ASN A 86 11.40 15.75 -17.49
N PHE A 87 11.49 15.50 -16.20
CA PHE A 87 10.35 15.59 -15.28
C PHE A 87 10.82 15.90 -13.86
N ILE A 88 9.86 16.31 -13.03
CA ILE A 88 10.02 16.38 -11.57
C ILE A 88 9.08 15.41 -10.88
N LEU A 89 9.50 14.92 -9.72
CA LEU A 89 8.67 14.16 -8.79
C LEU A 89 8.30 15.07 -7.62
N VAL A 90 7.00 15.18 -7.38
CA VAL A 90 6.41 16.00 -6.31
C VAL A 90 5.73 15.09 -5.31
N ASP A 91 6.04 15.29 -4.04
CA ASP A 91 5.40 14.61 -2.93
C ASP A 91 3.95 15.06 -2.77
N ARG A 92 3.03 14.10 -2.68
CA ARG A 92 1.58 14.39 -2.70
C ARG A 92 1.06 14.97 -1.39
N ALA A 93 1.74 14.73 -0.27
CA ALA A 93 1.32 15.21 1.04
C ALA A 93 1.83 16.63 1.30
N THR A 94 3.06 16.90 0.91
CA THR A 94 3.77 18.15 1.22
C THR A 94 3.84 19.13 0.04
N ASN A 95 3.54 18.68 -1.17
CA ASN A 95 3.77 19.41 -2.43
C ASN A 95 5.25 19.80 -2.67
N ALA A 96 6.18 19.19 -1.93
CA ALA A 96 7.60 19.42 -2.12
C ALA A 96 8.10 18.71 -3.38
N THR A 97 8.99 19.35 -4.14
CA THR A 97 9.74 18.66 -5.20
C THR A 97 10.79 17.76 -4.55
N VAL A 98 10.60 16.45 -4.65
CA VAL A 98 11.42 15.44 -3.98
C VAL A 98 12.40 14.75 -4.94
N GLY A 99 12.25 14.93 -6.24
CA GLY A 99 13.23 14.44 -7.22
C GLY A 99 13.07 15.10 -8.58
N ALA A 100 14.08 14.93 -9.43
CA ALA A 100 14.03 15.28 -10.84
C ALA A 100 14.65 14.15 -11.67
N GLY A 101 14.20 13.99 -12.91
CA GLY A 101 14.71 12.92 -13.75
C GLY A 101 14.79 13.23 -15.22
N MET A 102 15.59 12.41 -15.89
CA MET A 102 15.87 12.43 -17.32
C MET A 102 15.45 11.08 -17.89
N ILE A 103 14.52 11.10 -18.84
CA ILE A 103 13.93 9.89 -19.42
C ILE A 103 14.90 9.31 -20.46
N ASP A 104 15.17 8.01 -20.38
CA ASP A 104 16.03 7.32 -21.36
C ASP A 104 15.21 6.75 -22.52
N PHE A 105 14.27 5.85 -22.20
CA PHE A 105 13.45 5.16 -23.19
C PHE A 105 12.18 4.57 -22.56
N PRO A 106 11.10 4.40 -23.35
CA PRO A 106 9.90 3.70 -22.90
C PRO A 106 10.22 2.22 -22.59
N LEU A 107 9.61 1.71 -21.53
CA LEU A 107 9.68 0.29 -21.20
C LEU A 107 8.55 -0.44 -21.92
N ARG A 108 8.90 -1.21 -22.96
CA ARG A 108 7.96 -1.94 -23.83
C ARG A 108 7.24 -3.13 -23.16
N ARG A 109 7.15 -3.20 -21.84
CA ARG A 109 6.45 -4.31 -21.18
C ARG A 109 4.93 -4.25 -21.36
N ALA A 110 4.37 -3.06 -21.63
CA ALA A 110 2.92 -2.85 -21.68
C ALA A 110 2.28 -3.08 -23.06
N ASP A 111 3.01 -3.02 -24.19
CA ASP A 111 2.41 -3.19 -25.52
C ASP A 111 1.83 -4.60 -25.76
N ASN A 112 2.22 -5.59 -24.96
CA ASN A 112 1.73 -6.97 -25.06
C ASN A 112 0.78 -7.39 -23.93
N VAL A 113 0.42 -6.47 -23.02
CA VAL A 113 -0.52 -6.74 -21.92
C VAL A 113 -1.76 -5.91 -22.13
N HIS A 114 -2.61 -6.36 -23.06
CA HIS A 114 -3.97 -5.84 -23.15
C HIS A 114 -4.75 -6.32 -21.94
N TRP A 115 -5.45 -5.40 -21.27
CA TRP A 115 -6.47 -5.77 -20.30
C TRP A 115 -7.49 -6.66 -21.02
N GLN A 116 -7.53 -7.94 -20.65
CA GLN A 116 -8.52 -8.86 -21.18
C GLN A 116 -9.87 -8.44 -20.61
N VAL A 117 -10.69 -7.80 -21.43
CA VAL A 117 -12.07 -7.49 -21.06
C VAL A 117 -12.79 -8.84 -20.92
N THR A 118 -13.12 -9.20 -19.69
CA THR A 118 -13.90 -10.40 -19.41
C THR A 118 -15.37 -10.07 -19.48
N ASP A 119 -16.16 -10.90 -20.16
CA ASP A 119 -17.63 -10.73 -20.24
C ASP A 119 -18.31 -10.73 -18.87
N VAL A 120 -17.69 -11.41 -17.89
CA VAL A 120 -18.16 -11.45 -16.49
C VAL A 120 -17.42 -10.40 -15.66
N ASN A 121 -18.05 -9.24 -15.49
CA ASN A 121 -17.52 -8.15 -14.68
C ASN A 121 -17.80 -8.31 -13.18
N LYS A 122 -17.17 -7.46 -12.37
CA LYS A 122 -17.34 -7.39 -10.90
C LYS A 122 -18.80 -7.32 -10.45
N GLY A 123 -19.63 -6.52 -11.13
CA GLY A 123 -21.05 -6.39 -10.82
C GLY A 123 -21.81 -7.71 -10.96
N ALA A 124 -21.56 -8.46 -12.02
CA ALA A 124 -22.16 -9.79 -12.22
C ALA A 124 -21.70 -10.79 -11.14
N ARG A 125 -20.42 -10.75 -10.75
CA ARG A 125 -19.88 -11.61 -9.68
C ARG A 125 -20.46 -11.26 -8.30
N ALA A 126 -20.63 -9.97 -8.02
CA ALA A 126 -21.25 -9.46 -6.81
C ALA A 126 -22.72 -9.86 -6.72
N ALA A 127 -23.47 -9.70 -7.82
CA ALA A 127 -24.87 -10.09 -7.92
C ALA A 127 -25.09 -11.59 -7.67
N THR A 128 -24.22 -12.44 -8.21
CA THR A 128 -24.27 -13.90 -7.99
C THR A 128 -24.12 -14.27 -6.51
N LYS A 129 -23.37 -13.47 -5.74
CA LYS A 129 -23.13 -13.68 -4.30
C LYS A 129 -24.11 -12.94 -3.41
N SER A 130 -25.05 -12.17 -3.97
CA SER A 130 -25.98 -11.32 -3.21
C SER A 130 -25.28 -10.48 -2.13
N GLN A 131 -24.13 -9.92 -2.48
CA GLN A 131 -23.32 -9.10 -1.58
C GLN A 131 -22.59 -8.00 -2.33
N ARG A 132 -22.25 -6.93 -1.60
CA ARG A 132 -21.36 -5.89 -2.11
C ARG A 132 -19.91 -6.29 -1.75
N PRO A 133 -19.01 -6.43 -2.74
CA PRO A 133 -17.60 -6.63 -2.44
C PRO A 133 -17.02 -5.40 -1.76
N GLY A 134 -15.96 -5.62 -0.99
CA GLY A 134 -15.35 -4.58 -0.16
C GLY A 134 -14.05 -5.06 0.44
N VAL A 135 -13.16 -4.13 0.74
CA VAL A 135 -11.91 -4.38 1.46
C VAL A 135 -12.00 -3.73 2.83
N LEU A 136 -12.14 -4.56 3.86
CA LEU A 136 -12.12 -4.16 5.26
C LEU A 136 -10.66 -4.16 5.72
N TRP A 137 -10.05 -2.98 5.78
CA TRP A 137 -8.64 -2.79 6.07
C TRP A 137 -8.42 -2.46 7.55
N PHE A 138 -8.05 -3.47 8.33
CA PHE A 138 -7.74 -3.31 9.75
C PHE A 138 -6.30 -2.81 9.90
N THR A 139 -6.13 -1.67 10.57
CA THR A 139 -4.83 -1.07 10.90
C THR A 139 -4.72 -0.80 12.39
N GLY A 140 -3.52 -0.92 12.96
CA GLY A 140 -3.30 -0.80 14.41
C GLY A 140 -1.99 -1.43 14.85
N LEU A 141 -1.56 -1.12 16.08
CA LEU A 141 -0.33 -1.66 16.68
C LEU A 141 -0.32 -3.19 16.76
N SER A 142 0.87 -3.80 16.83
CA SER A 142 0.96 -5.23 17.19
C SER A 142 0.25 -5.47 18.53
N GLY A 143 -0.48 -6.57 18.71
CA GLY A 143 -1.23 -6.83 19.94
C GLY A 143 -2.53 -6.02 20.13
N SER A 144 -2.90 -5.13 19.19
CA SER A 144 -4.14 -4.34 19.30
C SER A 144 -5.42 -5.17 19.18
N GLY A 145 -5.35 -6.36 18.58
CA GLY A 145 -6.49 -7.27 18.43
C GLY A 145 -7.10 -7.33 17.02
N LYS A 146 -6.45 -6.74 16.01
CA LYS A 146 -6.90 -6.78 14.59
C LYS A 146 -7.33 -8.17 14.13
N SER A 147 -6.43 -9.16 14.19
CA SER A 147 -6.73 -10.52 13.70
C SER A 147 -7.82 -11.20 14.54
N THR A 148 -7.92 -10.89 15.83
CA THR A 148 -8.98 -11.42 16.70
C THR A 148 -10.36 -10.88 16.30
N ILE A 149 -10.46 -9.56 16.10
CA ILE A 149 -11.71 -8.89 15.67
C ILE A 149 -12.07 -9.31 14.24
N ALA A 150 -11.09 -9.35 13.33
CA ALA A 150 -11.28 -9.78 11.94
C ALA A 150 -11.76 -11.23 11.87
N ASN A 151 -11.20 -12.15 12.65
CA ASN A 151 -11.66 -13.54 12.70
C ASN A 151 -13.08 -13.67 13.28
N ALA A 152 -13.41 -12.89 14.31
CA ALA A 152 -14.76 -12.85 14.86
C ALA A 152 -15.77 -12.33 13.82
N LEU A 153 -15.41 -11.27 13.08
CA LEU A 153 -16.22 -10.74 11.98
C LEU A 153 -16.35 -11.73 10.83
N ASP A 154 -15.26 -12.41 10.45
CA ASP A 154 -15.26 -13.43 9.39
C ASP A 154 -16.24 -14.56 9.70
N ARG A 155 -16.21 -15.08 10.94
CA ARG A 155 -17.18 -16.09 11.40
C ARG A 155 -18.62 -15.58 11.37
N LEU A 156 -18.83 -14.34 11.81
CA LEU A 156 -20.14 -13.71 11.86
C LEU A 156 -20.74 -13.54 10.45
N LEU A 157 -19.97 -12.97 9.53
CA LEU A 157 -20.37 -12.79 8.13
C LEU A 157 -20.57 -14.13 7.42
N HIS A 158 -19.70 -15.11 7.67
CA HIS A 158 -19.82 -16.45 7.11
C HIS A 158 -21.12 -17.13 7.56
N ALA A 159 -21.49 -17.00 8.84
CA ALA A 159 -22.76 -17.51 9.36
C ALA A 159 -23.98 -16.83 8.72
N ARG A 160 -23.83 -15.61 8.18
CA ARG A 160 -24.86 -14.90 7.38
C ARG A 160 -24.80 -15.23 5.88
N GLY A 161 -24.06 -16.26 5.49
CA GLY A 161 -23.92 -16.68 4.09
C GLY A 161 -23.12 -15.72 3.23
N LYS A 162 -22.35 -14.80 3.82
CA LYS A 162 -21.47 -13.91 3.07
C LYS A 162 -20.19 -14.64 2.69
N HIS A 163 -19.68 -14.30 1.51
CA HIS A 163 -18.43 -14.82 0.97
C HIS A 163 -17.28 -13.89 1.35
N THR A 164 -16.50 -14.32 2.33
CA THR A 164 -15.38 -13.57 2.90
C THR A 164 -14.05 -14.27 2.65
N TYR A 165 -12.96 -13.51 2.76
CA TYR A 165 -11.61 -14.07 2.85
C TYR A 165 -10.70 -13.18 3.68
N MET A 166 -9.90 -13.77 4.57
CA MET A 166 -9.00 -13.03 5.46
C MET A 166 -7.54 -13.08 4.98
N LEU A 167 -6.96 -11.92 4.71
CA LEU A 167 -5.54 -11.71 4.42
C LEU A 167 -4.83 -11.21 5.69
N ASP A 168 -4.26 -12.14 6.46
CA ASP A 168 -3.49 -11.83 7.67
C ASP A 168 -1.99 -11.68 7.36
N GLY A 169 -1.34 -10.73 8.04
CA GLY A 169 0.08 -10.43 7.90
C GLY A 169 1.02 -11.62 8.12
N ASP A 170 0.68 -12.55 9.01
CA ASP A 170 1.47 -13.77 9.20
C ASP A 170 1.28 -14.72 8.02
N ASN A 171 0.03 -14.94 7.59
CA ASN A 171 -0.30 -15.87 6.51
C ASN A 171 0.32 -15.47 5.17
N VAL A 172 0.24 -14.18 4.80
CA VAL A 172 0.82 -13.69 3.55
C VAL A 172 2.35 -13.79 3.55
N ARG A 173 2.99 -13.65 4.71
CA ARG A 173 4.45 -13.78 4.88
C ARG A 173 4.96 -15.21 4.80
N HIS A 174 4.10 -16.22 4.99
CA HIS A 174 4.48 -17.61 4.73
C HIS A 174 4.48 -17.98 3.24
N GLY A 175 3.75 -17.24 2.40
CA GLY A 175 3.59 -17.53 0.97
C GLY A 175 4.02 -16.36 0.09
N LEU A 176 3.04 -15.53 -0.30
CA LEU A 176 3.17 -14.44 -1.27
C LEU A 176 4.34 -13.47 -0.95
N ASN A 177 4.58 -13.22 0.33
CA ASN A 177 5.53 -12.21 0.81
C ASN A 177 6.70 -12.84 1.59
N ARG A 178 7.01 -14.12 1.35
CA ARG A 178 8.10 -14.84 2.05
C ARG A 178 9.50 -14.27 1.79
N ASP A 179 9.66 -13.53 0.71
CA ASP A 179 10.90 -12.86 0.30
C ASP A 179 11.11 -11.51 1.01
N LEU A 180 10.11 -11.01 1.74
CA LEU A 180 10.13 -9.68 2.36
C LEU A 180 10.49 -9.75 3.84
N GLY A 181 11.46 -8.95 4.25
CA GLY A 181 11.82 -8.74 5.65
C GLY A 181 10.92 -7.73 6.37
N PHE A 182 11.51 -7.00 7.32
CA PHE A 182 10.84 -6.00 8.16
C PHE A 182 11.43 -4.59 8.02
N THR A 183 12.26 -4.37 6.99
CA THR A 183 12.73 -3.02 6.63
C THR A 183 11.56 -2.14 6.17
N GLU A 184 11.75 -0.83 6.13
CA GLU A 184 10.70 0.08 5.63
C GLU A 184 10.30 -0.27 4.20
N ALA A 185 11.27 -0.44 3.28
CA ALA A 185 11.02 -0.85 1.90
C ALA A 185 10.22 -2.16 1.81
N ASP A 186 10.59 -3.18 2.60
CA ASP A 186 9.88 -4.46 2.60
C ASP A 186 8.44 -4.31 3.12
N ARG A 187 8.19 -3.37 4.05
CA ARG A 187 6.84 -3.08 4.55
C ARG A 187 5.99 -2.38 3.49
N VAL A 188 6.57 -1.44 2.74
CA VAL A 188 5.90 -0.78 1.60
C VAL A 188 5.48 -1.83 0.57
N GLU A 189 6.43 -2.67 0.14
CA GLU A 189 6.15 -3.72 -0.85
C GLU A 189 5.16 -4.76 -0.33
N ASN A 190 5.23 -5.13 0.95
CA ASN A 190 4.26 -6.02 1.57
C ASN A 190 2.83 -5.46 1.49
N ILE A 191 2.64 -4.17 1.82
CA ILE A 191 1.33 -3.53 1.75
C ILE A 191 0.86 -3.44 0.30
N ARG A 192 1.74 -3.06 -0.65
CA ARG A 192 1.42 -3.00 -2.07
C ARG A 192 0.93 -4.35 -2.61
N ARG A 193 1.64 -5.45 -2.34
CA ARG A 193 1.24 -6.80 -2.77
C ARG A 193 -0.10 -7.22 -2.19
N VAL A 194 -0.32 -6.98 -0.89
CA VAL A 194 -1.59 -7.34 -0.24
C VAL A 194 -2.75 -6.50 -0.77
N ALA A 195 -2.54 -5.21 -1.04
CA ALA A 195 -3.56 -4.35 -1.62
C ALA A 195 -3.97 -4.81 -3.03
N GLU A 196 -3.03 -5.18 -3.89
CA GLU A 196 -3.34 -5.74 -5.22
C GLU A 196 -4.11 -7.06 -5.13
N VAL A 197 -3.74 -7.94 -4.20
CA VAL A 197 -4.48 -9.20 -3.99
C VAL A 197 -5.89 -8.94 -3.44
N ALA A 198 -6.03 -8.01 -2.50
CA ALA A 198 -7.33 -7.62 -1.97
C ALA A 198 -8.23 -7.05 -3.08
N LYS A 199 -7.66 -6.25 -3.99
CA LYS A 199 -8.37 -5.71 -5.15
C LYS A 199 -8.89 -6.83 -6.06
N LEU A 200 -8.05 -7.81 -6.40
CA LEU A 200 -8.45 -8.94 -7.24
C LEU A 200 -9.53 -9.80 -6.58
N MET A 201 -9.45 -10.00 -5.26
CA MET A 201 -10.47 -10.74 -4.51
C MET A 201 -11.80 -9.98 -4.41
N ALA A 202 -11.75 -8.66 -4.25
CA ALA A 202 -12.94 -7.81 -4.26
C ALA A 202 -13.57 -7.76 -5.67
N ASP A 203 -12.76 -7.71 -6.74
CA ASP A 203 -13.21 -7.90 -8.13
C ASP A 203 -13.88 -9.27 -8.35
N ALA A 204 -13.45 -10.31 -7.63
CA ALA A 204 -14.11 -11.62 -7.62
C ALA A 204 -15.48 -11.65 -6.87
N GLY A 205 -15.89 -10.52 -6.30
CA GLY A 205 -17.14 -10.34 -5.57
C GLY A 205 -17.05 -10.64 -4.07
N LEU A 206 -15.84 -10.76 -3.49
CA LEU A 206 -15.64 -11.12 -2.08
C LEU A 206 -15.62 -9.88 -1.14
N ILE A 207 -15.93 -10.10 0.13
CA ILE A 207 -15.61 -9.18 1.22
C ILE A 207 -14.26 -9.60 1.80
N VAL A 208 -13.23 -8.80 1.59
CA VAL A 208 -11.85 -9.13 1.97
C VAL A 208 -11.52 -8.47 3.29
N LEU A 209 -11.10 -9.26 4.28
CA LEU A 209 -10.65 -8.78 5.59
C LEU A 209 -9.13 -8.74 5.60
N VAL A 210 -8.53 -7.56 5.57
CA VAL A 210 -7.06 -7.39 5.62
C VAL A 210 -6.64 -7.02 7.04
N SER A 211 -5.86 -7.89 7.69
CA SER A 211 -5.32 -7.66 9.03
C SER A 211 -3.81 -7.44 8.97
N LEU A 212 -3.41 -6.17 8.81
CA LEU A 212 -2.00 -5.76 8.77
C LEU A 212 -1.73 -4.67 9.82
N ILE A 213 -0.48 -4.51 10.23
CA ILE A 213 -0.11 -3.33 11.04
C ILE A 213 -0.26 -2.06 10.21
N SER A 214 0.16 -2.10 8.93
CA SER A 214 0.14 -0.98 7.98
C SER A 214 0.47 0.39 8.61
N PRO A 215 1.69 0.56 9.17
CA PRO A 215 1.97 1.65 10.10
C PRO A 215 1.97 3.04 9.47
N PHE A 216 2.19 3.14 8.17
CA PHE A 216 2.38 4.41 7.47
C PHE A 216 1.11 4.80 6.71
N ARG A 217 0.74 6.08 6.77
CA ARG A 217 -0.49 6.62 6.15
C ARG A 217 -0.44 6.55 4.64
N ASP A 218 0.72 6.80 4.03
CA ASP A 218 0.86 6.84 2.57
C ASP A 218 0.61 5.47 1.94
N GLU A 219 1.05 4.39 2.58
CA GLU A 219 0.82 3.04 2.11
C GLU A 219 -0.66 2.62 2.28
N ARG A 220 -1.34 3.09 3.33
CA ARG A 220 -2.80 2.90 3.48
C ARG A 220 -3.58 3.71 2.44
N ARG A 221 -3.14 4.94 2.15
CA ARG A 221 -3.71 5.78 1.07
C ARG A 221 -3.52 5.14 -0.29
N MET A 222 -2.33 4.61 -0.59
CA MET A 222 -2.05 3.87 -1.82
C MET A 222 -2.98 2.66 -1.96
N ALA A 223 -3.18 1.89 -0.88
CA ALA A 223 -4.11 0.76 -0.90
C ALA A 223 -5.57 1.20 -1.14
N ARG A 224 -6.00 2.31 -0.54
CA ARG A 224 -7.31 2.92 -0.78
C ARG A 224 -7.51 3.35 -2.23
N GLU A 225 -6.53 4.03 -2.80
CA GLU A 225 -6.56 4.52 -4.20
C GLU A 225 -6.49 3.40 -5.25
N LEU A 226 -6.23 2.14 -4.87
CA LEU A 226 -6.30 0.99 -5.76
C LEU A 226 -7.73 0.44 -5.94
N MET A 227 -8.62 0.75 -5.00
CA MET A 227 -9.98 0.25 -4.95
C MET A 227 -10.96 1.22 -5.61
N GLU A 228 -12.15 0.75 -5.94
CA GLU A 228 -13.22 1.64 -6.38
C GLU A 228 -13.69 2.56 -5.25
N GLU A 229 -14.33 3.66 -5.61
CA GLU A 229 -14.97 4.54 -4.64
C GLU A 229 -15.89 3.71 -3.74
N ASP A 230 -15.82 3.98 -2.44
CA ASP A 230 -16.61 3.29 -1.44
C ASP A 230 -16.35 1.78 -1.26
N GLU A 231 -15.29 1.22 -1.82
CA GLU A 231 -14.93 -0.18 -1.64
C GLU A 231 -13.91 -0.41 -0.51
N PHE A 232 -13.05 0.56 -0.24
CA PHE A 232 -12.05 0.49 0.82
C PHE A 232 -12.58 1.09 2.12
N ILE A 233 -12.59 0.28 3.19
CA ILE A 233 -13.07 0.66 4.52
C ILE A 233 -11.90 0.50 5.50
N GLU A 234 -11.30 1.62 5.90
CA GLU A 234 -10.22 1.66 6.89
C GLU A 234 -10.79 1.57 8.31
N ILE A 235 -10.43 0.49 8.99
CA ILE A 235 -10.84 0.20 10.35
C ILE A 235 -9.63 0.39 11.26
N PHE A 236 -9.61 1.49 12.00
CA PHE A 236 -8.57 1.75 12.99
C PHE A 236 -8.88 0.98 14.28
N VAL A 237 -8.08 -0.04 14.56
CA VAL A 237 -8.10 -0.79 15.83
C VAL A 237 -7.22 -0.06 16.83
N ASP A 238 -7.88 0.76 17.62
CA ASP A 238 -7.27 1.69 18.56
C ASP A 238 -7.09 1.04 19.93
N THR A 239 -5.83 0.76 20.23
CA THR A 239 -5.40 0.18 21.49
C THR A 239 -4.15 0.92 21.93
N PRO A 240 -4.11 1.44 23.17
CA PRO A 240 -2.91 2.02 23.74
C PRO A 240 -1.70 1.07 23.67
N LEU A 241 -0.50 1.63 23.51
CA LEU A 241 0.75 0.87 23.36
C LEU A 241 1.05 0.01 24.59
N ASP A 242 0.84 0.56 25.78
CA ASP A 242 0.99 -0.12 27.07
C ASP A 242 0.06 -1.33 27.19
N GLU A 243 -1.20 -1.19 26.76
CA GLU A 243 -2.14 -2.32 26.73
C GLU A 243 -1.73 -3.37 25.68
N CYS A 244 -1.25 -2.94 24.51
CA CYS A 244 -0.70 -3.86 23.50
C CYS A 244 0.50 -4.65 24.05
N ALA A 245 1.41 -3.96 24.74
CA ALA A 245 2.59 -4.53 25.38
C ALA A 245 2.23 -5.44 26.56
N ARG A 246 1.17 -5.12 27.31
CA ARG A 246 0.66 -5.98 28.38
C ARG A 246 0.06 -7.28 27.85
N ARG A 247 -0.64 -7.23 26.70
CA ARG A 247 -1.24 -8.41 26.06
C ARG A 247 -0.20 -9.35 25.47
N ASP A 248 0.83 -8.79 24.84
CA ASP A 248 1.95 -9.42 24.11
C ASP A 248 1.85 -10.94 23.84
N PRO A 249 0.85 -11.41 23.08
CA PRO A 249 0.57 -12.84 22.94
C PRO A 249 1.68 -13.62 22.23
N LYS A 250 2.60 -12.91 21.57
CA LYS A 250 3.71 -13.48 20.80
C LYS A 250 5.08 -13.20 21.44
N GLY A 251 5.12 -12.53 22.60
CA GLY A 251 6.37 -12.12 23.25
C GLY A 251 7.23 -11.20 22.39
N LEU A 252 6.62 -10.39 21.52
CA LEU A 252 7.30 -9.51 20.59
C LEU A 252 7.63 -8.16 21.22
N TYR A 253 6.77 -7.61 22.07
CA TYR A 253 7.05 -6.37 22.79
C TYR A 253 8.18 -6.57 23.79
N GLU A 254 8.18 -7.66 24.53
CA GLU A 254 9.28 -7.99 25.46
C GLU A 254 10.63 -8.01 24.72
N LYS A 255 10.70 -8.68 23.56
CA LYS A 255 11.90 -8.74 22.73
C LYS A 255 12.27 -7.38 22.13
N ALA A 256 11.29 -6.59 21.73
CA ALA A 256 11.50 -5.25 21.17
C ALA A 256 12.07 -4.28 22.22
N PHE A 257 11.51 -4.25 23.43
CA PHE A 257 12.03 -3.44 24.53
C PHE A 257 13.42 -3.88 24.98
N ALA A 258 13.73 -5.18 24.89
CA ALA A 258 15.08 -5.70 25.12
C ALA A 258 16.06 -5.44 23.96
N GLY A 259 15.66 -4.73 22.91
CA GLY A 259 16.50 -4.43 21.74
C GLY A 259 16.80 -5.62 20.83
N LYS A 260 16.13 -6.76 21.03
CA LYS A 260 16.34 -8.00 20.24
C LYS A 260 15.61 -7.98 18.90
N ILE A 261 14.67 -7.04 18.70
CA ILE A 261 13.96 -6.83 17.44
C ILE A 261 14.12 -5.38 17.01
N ALA A 262 14.85 -5.16 15.90
CA ALA A 262 14.99 -3.85 15.28
C ALA A 262 13.70 -3.45 14.53
N ASN A 263 13.49 -2.14 14.37
CA ASN A 263 12.39 -1.56 13.58
C ASN A 263 11.00 -2.07 14.00
N PHE A 264 10.76 -2.22 15.30
CA PHE A 264 9.49 -2.70 15.82
C PHE A 264 8.49 -1.54 15.94
N THR A 265 7.35 -1.69 15.28
CA THR A 265 6.31 -0.64 15.22
C THR A 265 5.77 -0.30 16.61
N GLY A 266 5.76 0.99 16.95
CA GLY A 266 5.35 1.51 18.25
C GLY A 266 6.45 1.55 19.31
N VAL A 267 7.65 1.00 19.02
CA VAL A 267 8.81 1.02 19.94
C VAL A 267 10.01 1.70 19.27
N SER A 268 10.56 1.10 18.21
CA SER A 268 11.73 1.59 17.47
C SER A 268 11.41 2.02 16.03
N SER A 269 10.14 1.92 15.61
CA SER A 269 9.60 2.42 14.34
C SER A 269 8.24 3.09 14.62
N PRO A 270 7.88 4.18 13.91
CA PRO A 270 6.62 4.88 14.17
C PRO A 270 5.39 4.07 13.74
N TYR A 271 4.25 4.44 14.31
CA TYR A 271 2.91 4.10 13.83
C TYR A 271 2.14 5.41 13.64
N GLU A 272 1.75 5.69 12.41
CA GLU A 272 1.02 6.90 12.04
C GLU A 272 -0.47 6.62 12.12
N VAL A 273 -1.11 7.14 13.18
CA VAL A 273 -2.54 6.98 13.43
C VAL A 273 -3.37 7.48 12.23
N PRO A 274 -4.36 6.73 11.73
CA PRO A 274 -5.26 7.21 10.67
C PRO A 274 -5.99 8.49 11.07
N GLU A 275 -6.04 9.49 10.17
CA GLU A 275 -6.71 10.77 10.44
C GLU A 275 -8.21 10.72 10.18
N SER A 276 -8.64 9.94 9.19
CA SER A 276 -10.04 9.82 8.79
C SER A 276 -10.39 8.37 8.42
N PRO A 277 -10.27 7.42 9.36
CA PRO A 277 -10.74 6.06 9.12
C PRO A 277 -12.26 6.04 9.03
N GLU A 278 -12.83 5.17 8.19
CA GLU A 278 -14.29 4.95 8.14
C GLU A 278 -14.84 4.45 9.48
N LEU A 279 -14.03 3.70 10.24
CA LEU A 279 -14.42 3.21 11.56
C LEU A 279 -13.24 3.19 12.53
N ARG A 280 -13.45 3.75 13.73
CA ARG A 280 -12.53 3.63 14.87
C ARG A 280 -13.09 2.67 15.91
N LEU A 281 -12.26 1.73 16.35
CA LEU A 281 -12.59 0.71 17.33
C LEU A 281 -11.69 0.84 18.55
N GLU A 282 -12.23 1.38 19.63
CA GLU A 282 -11.59 1.35 20.93
C GLU A 282 -11.70 -0.06 21.50
N THR A 283 -10.57 -0.66 21.83
CA THR A 283 -10.51 -2.09 22.21
C THR A 283 -10.47 -2.34 23.72
N VAL A 284 -10.21 -1.30 24.52
CA VAL A 284 -10.16 -1.42 25.99
C VAL A 284 -11.59 -1.45 26.50
N GLY A 285 -11.91 -2.43 27.35
CA GLY A 285 -13.27 -2.59 27.90
C GLY A 285 -14.30 -3.18 26.93
N HIS A 286 -13.87 -3.62 25.74
CA HIS A 286 -14.76 -4.21 24.73
C HIS A 286 -14.32 -5.62 24.33
N GLU A 287 -15.28 -6.54 24.30
CA GLU A 287 -15.05 -7.89 23.78
C GLU A 287 -14.89 -7.87 22.26
N PRO A 288 -13.98 -8.67 21.67
CA PRO A 288 -13.77 -8.71 20.22
C PRO A 288 -15.04 -9.01 19.42
N ALA A 289 -15.93 -9.87 19.95
CA ALA A 289 -17.21 -10.19 19.32
C ALA A 289 -18.16 -9.00 19.24
N ALA A 290 -18.18 -8.13 20.27
CA ALA A 290 -18.98 -6.92 20.26
C ALA A 290 -18.46 -5.90 19.23
N LEU A 291 -17.14 -5.79 19.08
CA LEU A 291 -16.52 -4.95 18.05
C LEU A 291 -16.78 -5.48 16.65
N ALA A 292 -16.77 -6.80 16.44
CA ALA A 292 -17.16 -7.42 15.18
C ALA A 292 -18.61 -7.09 14.80
N LEU A 293 -19.54 -7.19 15.75
CA LEU A 293 -20.95 -6.81 15.54
C LEU A 293 -21.08 -5.33 15.16
N LYS A 294 -20.30 -4.44 15.80
CA LYS A 294 -20.27 -3.01 15.46
C LYS A 294 -19.83 -2.76 14.01
N ILE A 295 -18.83 -3.51 13.52
CA ILE A 295 -18.38 -3.41 12.12
C ILE A 295 -19.51 -3.87 11.18
N GLU A 296 -20.15 -4.99 11.48
CA GLU A 296 -21.23 -5.50 10.65
C GLU A 296 -22.42 -4.52 10.57
N GLN A 297 -22.85 -3.95 11.70
CA GLN A 297 -23.89 -2.91 11.73
C GLN A 297 -23.49 -1.64 10.96
N PHE A 298 -22.20 -1.33 10.94
CA PHE A 298 -21.68 -0.25 10.09
C PHE A 298 -21.81 -0.61 8.60
N LEU A 299 -21.49 -1.84 8.21
CA LEU A 299 -21.65 -2.31 6.82
C LEU A 299 -23.11 -2.33 6.37
N GLU A 300 -24.03 -2.77 7.23
CA GLU A 300 -25.47 -2.81 6.93
C GLU A 300 -26.04 -1.42 6.66
N ARG A 301 -25.78 -0.45 7.54
CA ARG A 301 -26.23 0.95 7.34
C ARG A 301 -25.73 1.55 6.03
N ARG A 302 -24.48 1.23 5.67
CA ARG A 302 -23.85 1.69 4.43
C ARG A 302 -24.44 1.05 3.16
N MET A 303 -25.15 -0.06 3.31
CA MET A 303 -25.93 -0.66 2.22
C MET A 303 -27.32 -0.05 2.10
N GLU A 304 -27.90 0.49 3.18
CA GLU A 304 -29.23 1.12 3.18
C GLU A 304 -29.20 2.57 2.67
N GLU A 305 -28.08 3.27 2.83
CA GLU A 305 -27.90 4.68 2.41
C GLU A 305 -27.68 4.88 0.89
N LYS A 306 -27.68 3.80 0.08
CA LYS A 306 -27.49 3.83 -1.37
C LYS A 306 -28.63 3.14 -2.11
#